data_AF-A0A9E0YN41-F1
#
_entry.id   AF-A0A9E0YN41-F1
#
_cell.length_a   1.000
_cell.length_b   1.000
_cell.length_c   1.000
_cell.angle_alpha   90.00
_cell.angle_beta   90.00
_cell.angle_gamma   90.00
#
_symmetry.space_group_name_H-M   'P 1'
#
loop_
_entity.id
_entity.type
_entity.pdbx_description
1 polymer ?
#
loop_
_entity_poly.entity_id
_entity_poly.type
_entity_poly.pdbx_seq_one_letter_code
_entity_poly.pdbx_strand_id
1 'polypeptide(L)'
;MRILVKLARIGLLSIGILVIVCVVAAPGTVELNKPEWQQKVLTSGTIVTAERMVESLKSVAPDLDTVKVFDRQYRVLGTKQLLYDVMGKSPTDSLTFQPENFDCDHFARLFSSLVMVRWGLNSVGTVYNDSHAFNIAPVNKSGELTWYVISPQRKEEYLWKLGSKDLDTFAFSAFDLKDALIVF
;
A
#
# COMPACT_ATOMS: atom_id res chain seq x y z
N MET A 1 -15.21 10.84 36.43
CA MET A 1 -15.97 9.61 36.75
C MET A 1 -14.97 8.51 37.07
N ARG A 2 -14.83 8.12 38.35
CA ARG A 2 -13.88 7.08 38.80
C ARG A 2 -14.56 5.72 38.73
N ILE A 3 -14.05 4.80 37.90
CA ILE A 3 -14.58 3.42 37.84
C ILE A 3 -13.83 2.59 38.88
N LEU A 4 -14.58 2.09 39.88
CA LEU A 4 -14.13 1.13 40.88
C LEU A 4 -14.08 -0.27 40.23
N VAL A 5 -12.90 -0.89 40.18
CA VAL A 5 -12.75 -2.29 39.80
C VAL A 5 -12.90 -3.15 41.06
N LYS A 6 -14.01 -3.86 41.20
CA LYS A 6 -14.17 -4.94 42.19
C LYS A 6 -13.45 -6.18 41.67
N LEU A 7 -12.27 -6.48 42.20
CA LEU A 7 -11.62 -7.78 42.03
C LEU A 7 -12.34 -8.81 42.92
N ALA A 8 -13.08 -9.72 42.30
CA ALA A 8 -13.57 -10.92 42.98
C ALA A 8 -12.41 -11.93 43.10
N ARG A 9 -11.95 -12.19 44.33
CA ARG A 9 -11.09 -13.34 44.63
C ARG A 9 -11.98 -14.59 44.68
N ILE A 10 -11.81 -15.51 43.73
CA ILE A 10 -12.35 -16.86 43.82
C ILE A 10 -11.16 -17.81 43.97
N GLY A 11 -11.21 -18.61 45.03
CA GLY A 11 -10.14 -19.48 45.49
C GLY A 11 -9.81 -20.62 44.53
N LEU A 12 -8.55 -21.04 44.58
CA LEU A 12 -8.04 -22.23 43.93
C LEU A 12 -8.82 -23.46 44.37
N LEU A 13 -9.37 -24.19 43.40
CA LEU A 13 -9.62 -25.63 43.51
C LEU A 13 -9.19 -26.28 42.20
N SER A 14 -8.26 -27.21 42.36
CA SER A 14 -7.54 -28.01 41.40
C SER A 14 -8.48 -28.84 40.54
N ILE A 15 -8.57 -28.51 39.25
CA ILE A 15 -8.72 -29.38 38.07
C ILE A 15 -8.44 -28.44 36.88
N GLY A 16 -7.50 -28.82 36.00
CA GLY A 16 -7.02 -28.01 34.88
C GLY A 16 -8.07 -27.78 33.80
N ILE A 17 -9.04 -26.90 34.08
CA ILE A 17 -9.85 -26.24 33.07
C ILE A 17 -9.20 -24.88 32.84
N LEU A 18 -8.61 -24.70 31.67
CA LEU A 18 -8.24 -23.38 31.16
C LEU A 18 -9.55 -22.61 30.98
N VAL A 19 -9.98 -21.89 32.02
CA VAL A 19 -11.06 -20.92 31.91
C VAL A 19 -10.49 -19.76 31.11
N ILE A 20 -10.70 -19.80 29.79
CA ILE A 20 -10.56 -18.61 28.96
C ILE A 20 -11.65 -17.66 29.44
N VAL A 21 -11.26 -16.71 30.29
CA VAL A 21 -12.11 -15.55 30.58
C VAL A 21 -12.18 -14.76 29.28
N CYS A 22 -13.20 -15.04 28.47
CA CYS A 22 -13.64 -14.10 27.45
C CYS A 22 -14.10 -12.85 28.17
N VAL A 23 -13.17 -11.91 28.37
CA VAL A 23 -13.55 -10.52 28.56
C VAL A 23 -14.24 -10.14 27.26
N VAL A 24 -15.56 -10.16 27.27
CA VAL A 24 -16.38 -9.50 26.26
C VAL A 24 -16.14 -8.02 26.46
N ALA A 25 -15.01 -7.54 25.91
CA ALA A 25 -14.85 -6.13 25.68
C ALA A 25 -16.03 -5.73 24.80
N ALA A 26 -16.74 -4.65 25.18
CA ALA A 26 -17.57 -3.93 24.23
C ALA A 26 -16.81 -3.77 22.91
N PRO A 27 -17.47 -3.62 21.74
CA PRO A 27 -16.79 -3.35 20.46
C PRO A 27 -16.09 -1.99 20.52
N GLY A 28 -15.00 -1.95 21.27
CA GLY A 28 -13.98 -0.93 21.30
C GLY A 28 -12.93 -1.44 20.34
N THR A 29 -12.71 -0.66 19.30
CA THR A 29 -11.59 -0.83 18.40
C THR A 29 -10.33 -1.10 19.22
N VAL A 30 -9.71 -2.26 19.01
CA VAL A 30 -8.32 -2.46 19.43
C VAL A 30 -7.50 -1.50 18.60
N GLU A 31 -7.30 -0.28 19.10
CA GLU A 31 -6.32 0.64 18.55
C GLU A 31 -4.95 0.04 18.86
N LEU A 32 -4.44 -0.75 17.91
CA LEU A 32 -3.02 -1.03 17.86
C LEU A 32 -2.32 0.34 17.79
N ASN A 33 -1.54 0.67 18.81
CA ASN A 33 -0.68 1.85 18.81
C ASN A 33 0.30 1.74 17.65
N LYS A 34 -0.10 2.26 16.49
CA LYS A 34 0.75 2.32 15.31
C LYS A 34 1.87 3.33 15.57
N PRO A 35 3.11 3.05 15.18
CA PRO A 35 4.19 4.01 15.31
C PRO A 35 3.88 5.30 14.54
N GLU A 36 4.45 6.42 14.99
CA GLU A 36 4.18 7.76 14.47
C GLU A 36 4.27 7.86 12.94
N TRP A 37 5.31 7.24 12.35
CA TRP A 37 5.52 7.24 10.90
C TRP A 37 4.35 6.58 10.13
N GLN A 38 3.71 5.57 10.71
CA GLN A 38 2.56 4.89 10.11
C GLN A 38 1.29 5.72 10.29
N GLN A 39 1.13 6.38 11.44
CA GLN A 39 0.01 7.28 11.69
C GLN A 39 0.02 8.47 10.74
N LYS A 40 1.19 9.08 10.51
CA LYS A 40 1.37 10.20 9.58
C LYS A 40 0.85 9.88 8.18
N VAL A 41 1.10 8.68 7.69
CA VAL A 41 0.58 8.22 6.38
C VAL A 41 -0.94 8.04 6.41
N LEU A 42 -1.47 7.42 7.46
CA LEU A 42 -2.91 7.16 7.59
C LEU A 42 -3.74 8.46 7.62
N THR A 43 -3.23 9.50 8.26
CA THR A 43 -3.94 10.77 8.47
C THR A 43 -3.73 11.81 7.36
N SER A 44 -2.71 11.64 6.52
CA SER A 44 -2.37 12.59 5.44
C SER A 44 -3.00 12.26 4.08
N GLY A 45 -3.64 11.10 3.96
CA GLY A 45 -4.28 10.67 2.72
C GLY A 45 -5.58 11.42 2.43
N THR A 46 -5.83 11.68 1.14
CA THR A 46 -7.11 12.17 0.63
C THR A 46 -7.87 11.02 -0.03
N ILE A 47 -9.20 11.09 -0.06
CA ILE A 47 -10.02 10.10 -0.77
C ILE A 47 -10.29 10.58 -2.20
N VAL A 48 -10.08 9.69 -3.15
CA VAL A 48 -10.30 9.89 -4.59
C VAL A 48 -11.23 8.79 -5.09
N THR A 49 -12.16 9.09 -6.00
CA THR A 49 -13.03 8.05 -6.57
C THR A 49 -12.27 7.22 -7.60
N ALA A 50 -12.75 6.00 -7.85
CA ALA A 50 -12.19 5.11 -8.87
C ALA A 50 -12.17 5.79 -10.26
N GLU A 51 -13.24 6.50 -10.63
CA GLU A 51 -13.36 7.19 -11.91
C GLU A 51 -12.28 8.25 -12.07
N ARG A 52 -12.12 9.15 -11.07
CA ARG A 52 -11.09 10.20 -11.11
C ARG A 52 -9.68 9.63 -11.15
N MET A 53 -9.45 8.51 -10.45
CA MET A 53 -8.16 7.82 -10.48
C MET A 53 -7.86 7.27 -11.89
N VAL A 54 -8.80 6.56 -12.51
CA VAL A 54 -8.64 6.00 -13.85
C VAL A 54 -8.51 7.09 -14.91
N GLU A 55 -9.34 8.13 -14.86
CA GLU A 55 -9.27 9.28 -15.78
C GLU A 55 -7.91 9.97 -15.72
N SER A 56 -7.40 10.23 -14.51
CA SER A 56 -6.10 10.85 -14.32
C SER A 56 -4.95 9.96 -14.77
N LEU A 57 -5.08 8.64 -14.66
CA LEU A 57 -4.04 7.71 -15.11
C LEU A 57 -4.00 7.68 -16.65
N LYS A 58 -5.17 7.59 -17.29
CA LYS A 58 -5.29 7.61 -18.76
C LYS A 58 -4.85 8.93 -19.38
N SER A 59 -4.95 10.05 -18.66
CA SER A 59 -4.47 11.34 -19.19
C SER A 59 -2.95 11.42 -19.30
N VAL A 60 -2.21 10.65 -18.50
CA VAL A 60 -0.73 10.59 -18.53
C VAL A 60 -0.18 9.37 -19.26
N ALA A 61 -1.02 8.34 -19.46
CA ALA A 61 -0.69 7.14 -20.22
C ALA A 61 -1.89 6.75 -21.10
N PRO A 62 -2.09 7.45 -22.24
CA PRO A 62 -3.28 7.28 -23.08
C PRO A 62 -3.36 5.90 -23.75
N ASP A 63 -2.22 5.23 -23.93
CA ASP A 63 -2.12 3.91 -24.57
C ASP A 63 -2.34 2.74 -23.59
N LEU A 64 -2.84 3.02 -22.39
CA LEU A 64 -3.19 1.99 -21.41
C LEU A 64 -4.36 1.13 -21.90
N ASP A 65 -4.10 -0.17 -22.02
CA ASP A 65 -5.11 -1.14 -22.45
C ASP A 65 -6.16 -1.37 -21.36
N THR A 66 -5.73 -1.91 -20.21
CA THR A 66 -6.67 -2.39 -19.19
C THR A 66 -6.33 -1.90 -17.79
N VAL A 67 -7.28 -1.18 -17.17
CA VAL A 67 -7.25 -0.84 -15.73
C VAL A 67 -8.42 -1.54 -15.03
N LYS A 68 -8.10 -2.39 -14.04
CA LYS A 68 -9.04 -3.04 -13.15
C LYS A 68 -9.03 -2.34 -11.80
N VAL A 69 -10.20 -1.91 -11.35
CA VAL A 69 -10.42 -1.28 -10.05
C VAL A 69 -11.40 -2.14 -9.25
N PHE A 70 -11.05 -2.48 -8.01
CA PHE A 70 -11.91 -3.27 -7.12
C PHE A 70 -12.64 -2.43 -6.07
N ASP A 71 -12.16 -1.22 -5.79
CA ASP A 71 -12.77 -0.30 -4.84
C ASP A 71 -13.46 0.87 -5.54
N ARG A 72 -14.44 1.49 -4.86
CA ARG A 72 -15.08 2.73 -5.31
C ARG A 72 -14.25 3.98 -4.96
N GLN A 73 -13.41 3.86 -3.94
CA GLN A 73 -12.69 4.97 -3.34
C GLN A 73 -11.28 4.53 -2.94
N TYR A 74 -10.32 5.39 -3.21
CA TYR A 74 -8.91 5.15 -3.03
C TYR A 74 -8.29 6.21 -2.13
N ARG A 75 -7.54 5.77 -1.11
CA ARG A 75 -6.78 6.66 -0.24
C ARG A 75 -5.45 7.00 -0.91
N VAL A 76 -5.30 8.25 -1.33
CA VAL A 76 -4.14 8.77 -2.05
C VAL A 76 -3.30 9.68 -1.17
N LEU A 77 -1.99 9.47 -1.15
CA LEU A 77 -1.05 10.26 -0.35
C LEU A 77 -0.97 11.72 -0.81
N GLY A 78 -0.79 12.65 0.14
CA GLY A 78 -0.71 14.08 -0.18
C GLY A 78 0.65 14.55 -0.71
N THR A 79 1.72 13.79 -0.52
CA THR A 79 3.08 14.18 -0.93
C THR A 79 3.90 13.00 -1.42
N LYS A 80 4.86 13.30 -2.32
CA LYS A 80 5.89 12.34 -2.77
C LYS A 80 6.71 11.81 -1.58
N GLN A 81 7.00 12.65 -0.59
CA GLN A 81 7.77 12.25 0.59
C GLN A 81 7.09 11.15 1.40
N LEU A 82 5.76 11.18 1.53
CA LEU A 82 5.05 10.11 2.22
C LEU A 82 5.12 8.78 1.46
N LEU A 83 5.15 8.84 0.13
CA LEU A 83 5.33 7.64 -0.70
C LEU A 83 6.75 7.08 -0.55
N TYR A 84 7.75 7.95 -0.49
CA TYR A 84 9.12 7.56 -0.10
C TYR A 84 9.16 6.91 1.28
N ASP A 85 8.53 7.53 2.29
CA ASP A 85 8.48 7.00 3.66
C ASP A 85 7.83 5.59 3.68
N VAL A 86 6.80 5.35 2.87
CA VAL A 86 6.17 4.01 2.71
C VAL A 86 7.15 3.03 2.09
N MET A 87 7.82 3.40 0.99
CA MET A 87 8.81 2.55 0.32
C MET A 87 9.99 2.20 1.23
N GLY A 88 10.58 3.18 1.90
CA GLY A 88 11.74 2.98 2.79
C GLY A 88 11.43 2.19 4.06
N LYS A 89 10.14 1.93 4.35
CA LYS A 89 9.68 1.07 5.46
C LYS A 89 9.12 -0.27 4.98
N SER A 90 9.03 -0.48 3.67
CA SER A 90 8.73 -1.77 3.09
C SER A 90 9.95 -2.69 3.25
N PRO A 91 9.79 -3.95 3.68
CA PRO A 91 10.88 -4.91 3.73
C PRO A 91 11.20 -5.51 2.35
N THR A 92 10.49 -5.12 1.29
CA THR A 92 10.62 -5.75 -0.03
C THR A 92 12.01 -5.58 -0.63
N ASP A 93 12.73 -4.50 -0.32
CA ASP A 93 14.11 -4.26 -0.78
C ASP A 93 15.15 -5.23 -0.16
N SER A 94 14.78 -5.94 0.91
CA SER A 94 15.64 -6.92 1.58
C SER A 94 15.45 -8.35 1.05
N LEU A 95 14.47 -8.58 0.18
CA LEU A 95 14.17 -9.89 -0.37
C LEU A 95 15.05 -10.17 -1.59
N THR A 96 15.41 -11.44 -1.78
CA THR A 96 16.25 -11.87 -2.90
C THR A 96 15.39 -12.29 -4.08
N PHE A 97 15.67 -11.70 -5.25
CA PHE A 97 15.07 -12.14 -6.51
C PHE A 97 15.46 -13.59 -6.81
N GLN A 98 14.47 -14.41 -7.09
CA GLN A 98 14.64 -15.79 -7.53
C GLN A 98 13.85 -15.97 -8.83
N PRO A 99 14.52 -16.23 -9.96
CA PRO A 99 13.83 -16.49 -11.22
C PRO A 99 12.71 -17.53 -11.03
N GLU A 100 11.53 -17.27 -11.58
CA GLU A 100 10.33 -18.13 -11.57
C GLU A 100 9.68 -18.42 -10.20
N ASN A 101 10.42 -18.29 -9.09
CA ASN A 101 9.94 -18.60 -7.74
C ASN A 101 9.57 -17.36 -6.92
N PHE A 102 10.34 -16.29 -7.06
CA PHE A 102 10.14 -15.02 -6.37
C PHE A 102 10.73 -13.89 -7.21
N ASP A 103 10.03 -13.57 -8.27
CA ASP A 103 10.43 -12.60 -9.29
C ASP A 103 9.50 -11.38 -9.27
N CYS A 104 9.50 -10.60 -10.35
CA CYS A 104 8.97 -9.24 -10.36
C CYS A 104 7.49 -9.12 -9.94
N ASP A 105 6.64 -10.08 -10.30
CA ASP A 105 5.22 -10.08 -9.94
C ASP A 105 5.00 -10.37 -8.45
N HIS A 106 5.81 -11.26 -7.87
CA HIS A 106 5.81 -11.55 -6.45
C HIS A 106 6.18 -10.32 -5.63
N PHE A 107 7.22 -9.59 -6.03
CA PHE A 107 7.57 -8.33 -5.37
C PHE A 107 6.45 -7.29 -5.49
N ALA A 108 5.86 -7.14 -6.68
CA ALA A 108 4.83 -6.12 -6.93
C ALA A 108 3.53 -6.40 -6.16
N ARG A 109 3.12 -7.67 -6.06
CA ARG A 109 1.96 -8.11 -5.27
C ARG A 109 2.22 -8.02 -3.77
N LEU A 110 3.41 -8.43 -3.32
CA LEU A 110 3.77 -8.34 -1.91
C LEU A 110 3.79 -6.89 -1.45
N PHE A 111 4.39 -6.00 -2.24
CA PHE A 111 4.45 -4.57 -1.93
C PHE A 111 3.05 -3.97 -1.80
N SER A 112 2.18 -4.11 -2.81
CA SER A 112 0.81 -3.54 -2.75
C SER A 112 0.01 -4.09 -1.57
N SER A 113 0.12 -5.40 -1.30
CA SER A 113 -0.53 -6.05 -0.16
C SER A 113 -0.04 -5.52 1.19
N LEU A 114 1.28 -5.38 1.35
CA LEU A 114 1.87 -4.80 2.56
C LEU A 114 1.47 -3.35 2.74
N VAL A 115 1.42 -2.59 1.64
CA VAL A 115 1.02 -1.18 1.64
C VAL A 115 -0.41 -1.02 2.16
N MET A 116 -1.32 -1.86 1.66
CA MET A 116 -2.70 -1.91 2.11
C MET A 116 -2.82 -2.31 3.59
N VAL A 117 -2.17 -3.39 4.02
CA VAL A 117 -2.30 -3.92 5.40
C VAL A 117 -1.69 -2.98 6.43
N ARG A 118 -0.50 -2.44 6.16
CA ARG A 118 0.20 -1.57 7.11
C ARG A 118 -0.38 -0.15 7.08
N TRP A 119 -0.58 0.43 5.90
CA TRP A 119 -0.89 1.86 5.78
C TRP A 119 -2.33 2.16 5.37
N GLY A 120 -3.17 1.14 5.12
CA GLY A 120 -4.55 1.36 4.68
C GLY A 120 -4.61 2.10 3.33
N LEU A 121 -3.57 1.97 2.52
CA LEU A 121 -3.45 2.59 1.20
C LEU A 121 -3.80 1.54 0.15
N ASN A 122 -4.99 1.66 -0.41
CA ASN A 122 -5.45 0.84 -1.54
C ASN A 122 -5.15 1.48 -2.91
N SER A 123 -4.53 2.67 -2.94
CA SER A 123 -4.20 3.38 -4.18
C SER A 123 -2.90 2.93 -4.85
N VAL A 124 -2.21 1.93 -4.31
CA VAL A 124 -1.00 1.36 -4.91
C VAL A 124 -1.41 0.20 -5.80
N GLY A 125 -1.36 0.42 -7.11
CA GLY A 125 -1.68 -0.59 -8.11
C GLY A 125 -0.49 -1.48 -8.43
N THR A 126 -0.78 -2.68 -8.91
CA THR A 126 0.20 -3.56 -9.55
C THR A 126 0.04 -3.48 -11.06
N VAL A 127 1.14 -3.27 -11.76
CA VAL A 127 1.24 -3.26 -13.23
C VAL A 127 1.88 -4.55 -13.69
N TYR A 128 1.32 -5.16 -14.72
CA TYR A 128 1.85 -6.32 -15.43
C TYR A 128 1.99 -5.96 -16.90
N ASN A 129 3.17 -6.18 -17.48
CA ASN A 129 3.39 -6.16 -18.93
C ASN A 129 4.14 -7.44 -19.35
N ASP A 130 4.45 -7.57 -20.64
CA ASP A 130 5.02 -8.79 -21.23
C ASP A 130 6.38 -9.22 -20.64
N SER A 131 7.09 -8.33 -19.94
CA SER A 131 8.44 -8.61 -19.46
C SER A 131 8.68 -8.30 -17.99
N HIS A 132 7.72 -7.64 -17.33
CA HIS A 132 7.93 -7.13 -15.98
C HIS A 132 6.63 -6.90 -15.21
N ALA A 133 6.78 -6.85 -13.90
CA ALA A 133 5.74 -6.38 -13.00
C ALA A 133 6.31 -5.42 -11.97
N PHE A 134 5.55 -4.37 -11.69
CA PHE A 134 5.96 -3.27 -10.81
C PHE A 134 4.73 -2.61 -10.19
N ASN A 135 4.93 -1.55 -9.41
CA ASN A 135 3.83 -0.83 -8.79
C ASN A 135 3.71 0.58 -9.34
N ILE A 136 2.49 1.12 -9.30
CA ILE A 136 2.24 2.54 -9.52
C ILE A 136 1.40 3.11 -8.39
N ALA A 137 1.61 4.38 -8.09
CA ALA A 137 0.80 5.08 -7.10
C ALA A 137 0.59 6.54 -7.49
N PRO A 138 -0.61 7.09 -7.30
CA PRO A 138 -0.83 8.52 -7.40
C PRO A 138 -0.42 9.23 -6.11
N VAL A 139 -0.07 10.50 -6.25
CA VAL A 139 0.04 11.48 -5.16
C VAL A 139 -0.90 12.63 -5.47
N ASN A 140 -1.74 13.01 -4.52
CA ASN A 140 -2.70 14.11 -4.66
C ASN A 140 -2.17 15.36 -3.96
N LYS A 141 -1.49 16.22 -4.72
CA LYS A 141 -1.04 17.52 -4.21
C LYS A 141 -2.04 18.59 -4.62
N SER A 142 -2.78 19.13 -3.66
CA SER A 142 -3.73 20.23 -3.88
C SER A 142 -4.81 19.94 -4.93
N GLY A 143 -5.25 18.69 -5.08
CA GLY A 143 -6.26 18.29 -6.07
C GLY A 143 -5.68 17.80 -7.39
N GLU A 144 -4.37 17.93 -7.61
CA GLU A 144 -3.69 17.38 -8.79
C GLU A 144 -3.11 16.00 -8.46
N LEU A 145 -3.45 15.01 -9.29
CA LEU A 145 -2.89 13.67 -9.20
C LEU A 145 -1.63 13.56 -10.07
N THR A 146 -0.50 13.29 -9.42
CA THR A 146 0.75 12.96 -10.09
C THR A 146 1.03 11.47 -9.90
N TRP A 147 1.28 10.77 -11.00
CA TRP A 147 1.54 9.33 -11.01
C TRP A 147 3.03 9.02 -10.88
N TYR A 148 3.34 8.01 -10.08
CA TYR A 148 4.68 7.51 -9.90
C TYR A 148 4.78 6.01 -10.16
N VAL A 149 5.87 5.62 -10.81
CA VAL A 149 6.31 4.24 -10.98
C VAL A 149 7.23 3.87 -9.82
N ILE A 150 7.02 2.69 -9.26
CA ILE A 150 7.69 2.15 -8.09
C ILE A 150 8.32 0.82 -8.45
N SER A 151 9.64 0.70 -8.27
CA SER A 151 10.31 -0.61 -8.25
C SER A 151 10.39 -1.13 -6.81
N PRO A 152 9.59 -2.14 -6.43
CA PRO A 152 9.56 -2.67 -5.05
C PRO A 152 10.83 -3.44 -4.64
N GLN A 153 11.70 -3.78 -5.60
CA GLN A 153 12.94 -4.54 -5.40
C GLN A 153 14.12 -3.68 -4.95
N ARG A 154 14.04 -2.37 -5.17
CA ARG A 154 15.13 -1.44 -4.89
C ARG A 154 14.68 -0.34 -3.97
N LYS A 155 15.65 0.32 -3.34
CA LYS A 155 15.39 1.43 -2.42
C LYS A 155 14.75 2.63 -3.12
N GLU A 156 14.45 3.65 -2.32
CA GLU A 156 13.81 4.91 -2.69
C GLU A 156 14.29 5.55 -4.03
N GLU A 157 15.53 5.33 -4.44
CA GLU A 157 16.11 5.84 -5.70
C GLU A 157 15.30 5.49 -6.98
N TYR A 158 14.33 4.59 -6.90
CA TYR A 158 13.55 4.05 -8.02
C TYR A 158 12.05 4.46 -7.95
N LEU A 159 11.80 5.72 -7.57
CA LEU A 159 10.48 6.38 -7.62
C LEU A 159 10.45 7.45 -8.71
N TRP A 160 9.92 7.09 -9.88
CA TRP A 160 9.91 7.95 -11.07
C TRP A 160 8.54 8.54 -11.34
N LYS A 161 8.50 9.79 -11.76
CA LYS A 161 7.25 10.42 -12.18
C LYS A 161 6.88 9.90 -13.57
N LEU A 162 5.69 9.34 -13.72
CA LEU A 162 5.21 8.86 -15.01
C LEU A 162 5.14 10.03 -16.01
N GLY A 163 5.68 9.82 -17.22
CA GLY A 163 5.78 10.84 -18.26
C GLY A 163 6.92 11.85 -18.08
N SER A 164 7.83 11.68 -17.10
CA SER A 164 9.05 12.49 -17.03
C SER A 164 10.18 11.89 -17.88
N LYS A 165 11.04 12.77 -18.42
CA LYS A 165 12.25 12.37 -19.18
C LYS A 165 13.26 11.57 -18.34
N ASP A 166 13.10 11.55 -17.02
CA ASP A 166 13.98 10.79 -16.12
C ASP A 166 13.76 9.27 -16.22
N LEU A 167 12.64 8.82 -16.81
CA LEU A 167 12.42 7.41 -17.17
C LEU A 167 13.24 6.99 -18.41
N ASP A 168 13.75 7.94 -19.23
CA ASP A 168 14.28 7.66 -20.58
C ASP A 168 15.65 6.96 -20.60
N THR A 169 16.44 6.97 -19.52
CA THR A 169 17.87 6.60 -19.61
C THR A 169 18.24 5.19 -19.14
N PHE A 170 17.33 4.43 -18.50
CA PHE A 170 17.61 3.04 -18.10
C PHE A 170 16.38 2.13 -17.98
N ALA A 171 15.16 2.68 -18.08
CA ALA A 171 13.95 2.07 -17.54
C ALA A 171 12.85 1.79 -18.60
N PHE A 172 13.00 2.32 -19.82
CA PHE A 172 11.89 2.48 -20.76
C PHE A 172 11.25 1.19 -21.26
N SER A 173 12.00 0.09 -21.42
CA SER A 173 11.40 -1.18 -21.85
C SER A 173 10.66 -1.92 -20.72
N ALA A 174 11.15 -1.81 -19.48
CA ALA A 174 10.58 -2.55 -18.35
C ALA A 174 9.31 -1.89 -17.79
N PHE A 175 9.20 -0.56 -17.94
CA PHE A 175 8.08 0.23 -17.39
C PHE A 175 7.16 0.82 -18.46
N ASP A 176 7.20 0.25 -19.68
CA ASP A 176 6.18 0.55 -20.69
C ASP A 176 4.80 0.14 -20.16
N LEU A 177 3.85 1.06 -20.32
CA LEU A 177 2.45 0.89 -19.97
C LEU A 177 1.59 0.51 -21.16
N LYS A 178 2.15 0.52 -22.37
CA LYS A 178 1.49 -0.01 -23.54
C LYS A 178 1.16 -1.49 -23.31
N ASP A 179 -0.08 -1.85 -23.60
CA ASP A 179 -0.59 -3.23 -23.45
C ASP A 179 -0.52 -3.77 -22.00
N ALA A 180 -0.28 -2.90 -21.01
CA ALA A 180 -0.16 -3.30 -19.62
C ALA A 180 -1.52 -3.50 -18.94
N LEU A 181 -1.59 -4.52 -18.08
CA LEU A 181 -2.69 -4.71 -17.13
C LEU A 181 -2.35 -4.01 -15.82
N ILE A 182 -3.21 -3.09 -15.39
CA ILE A 182 -3.10 -2.44 -14.08
C ILE A 182 -4.24 -2.91 -13.18
N VAL A 183 -3.90 -3.29 -11.95
CA VAL A 183 -4.84 -3.79 -10.95
C VAL A 183 -4.73 -2.96 -9.68
N PHE A 184 -5.84 -2.34 -9.25
CA PHE A 184 -6.00 -1.61 -7.99
C PHE A 184 -7.04 -2.27 -7.09
#